data_AF-A0A2V8KDI5-F1
#
_entry.id   AF-A0A2V8KDI5-F1
#
_cell.length_a   1.000
_cell.length_b   1.000
_cell.length_c   1.000
_cell.angle_alpha   90.00
_cell.angle_beta   90.00
_cell.angle_gamma   90.00
#
_symmetry.space_group_name_H-M   'P 1'
#
loop_
_entity.id
_entity.type
_entity.pdbx_description
1 polymer ?
#
loop_
_entity_poly.entity_id
_entity_poly.type
_entity_poly.pdbx_seq_one_letter_code
_entity_poly.pdbx_strand_id
1 'polypeptide(L)' 'MKEETAGDRIEFALNKVLQKRETVTRDLGGTATTSQFADAIIQALEKSPSPSGRESGEGSGLA' A
#
# COMPACT_ATOMS: atom_id res chain seq x y z
N MET A 1 8.12 6.50 -16.38
CA MET A 1 8.98 5.98 -15.28
C MET A 1 8.92 6.79 -13.96
N LYS A 2 7.93 7.68 -13.73
CA LYS A 2 7.70 8.30 -12.39
C LYS A 2 6.37 7.85 -11.77
N GLU A 3 5.37 7.60 -12.60
CA GLU A 3 4.02 7.23 -12.18
C GLU A 3 3.93 5.79 -11.68
N GLU A 4 4.60 4.83 -12.32
CA GLU A 4 4.68 3.43 -11.85
C GLU A 4 5.19 3.35 -10.39
N THR A 5 6.19 4.16 -10.05
CA THR A 5 6.73 4.24 -8.68
C THR A 5 5.74 4.88 -7.69
N ALA A 6 4.89 5.80 -8.14
CA ALA A 6 3.87 6.40 -7.29
C ALA A 6 2.68 5.45 -7.09
N GLY A 7 2.25 4.76 -8.16
CA GLY A 7 1.22 3.73 -8.13
C GLY A 7 1.55 2.61 -7.16
N ASP A 8 2.75 2.02 -7.27
CA ASP A 8 3.23 0.97 -6.38
C ASP A 8 3.19 1.35 -4.90
N ARG A 9 3.52 2.61 -4.59
CA ARG A 9 3.49 3.12 -3.20
C ARG A 9 2.07 3.24 -2.69
N ILE A 10 1.14 3.75 -3.51
CA ILE A 10 -0.28 3.88 -3.18
C ILE A 10 -0.89 2.49 -2.97
N GLU A 11 -0.62 1.55 -3.89
CA GLU A 11 -1.10 0.18 -3.78
C GLU A 11 -0.59 -0.49 -2.50
N PHE A 12 0.71 -0.37 -2.20
CA PHE A 12 1.28 -0.91 -0.97
C PHE A 12 0.63 -0.33 0.29
N ALA A 13 0.42 0.98 0.34
CA ALA A 13 -0.20 1.65 1.47
C ALA A 13 -1.67 1.24 1.64
N LEU A 14 -2.43 1.18 0.54
CA LEU A 14 -3.81 0.69 0.52
C LEU A 14 -3.89 -0.75 1.05
N ASN A 15 -3.04 -1.64 0.53
CA ASN A 15 -2.99 -3.04 0.96
C ASN A 15 -2.67 -3.16 2.45
N LYS A 16 -1.75 -2.34 2.99
CA LYS A 16 -1.48 -2.32 4.43
C LYS A 16 -2.70 -1.93 5.27
N VAL A 17 -3.44 -0.90 4.87
CA VAL A 17 -4.64 -0.47 5.60
C VAL A 17 -5.71 -1.56 5.55
N LEU A 18 -5.94 -2.15 4.37
CA LEU A 18 -6.91 -3.24 4.18
C LEU A 18 -6.54 -4.50 4.97
N GLN A 19 -5.26 -4.87 5.04
CA GLN A 19 -4.80 -6.03 5.81
C GLN A 19 -5.01 -5.85 7.32
N LYS A 20 -4.82 -4.63 7.84
CA LYS A 20 -5.04 -4.33 9.27
C LYS A 20 -6.52 -4.31 9.67
N ARG A 21 -7.40 -3.88 8.76
CA ARG A 21 -8.86 -3.73 8.98
C ARG A 21 -9.27 -2.81 10.14
N GLU A 22 -8.35 -2.03 10.72
CA GLU A 22 -8.61 -1.13 11.86
C GLU A 22 -9.40 0.11 11.42
N THR A 23 -9.04 0.72 10.30
CA THR A 23 -9.67 1.94 9.76
C THR A 23 -10.27 1.62 8.39
N VAL A 24 -11.38 0.89 8.35
CA VAL A 24 -12.10 0.58 7.09
C VAL A 24 -13.54 1.04 7.14
N THR A 25 -14.11 1.31 5.97
CA THR A 25 -15.49 1.82 5.81
C THR A 25 -16.54 0.75 6.08
N ARG A 26 -17.81 1.16 6.20
CA ARG A 26 -18.93 0.27 6.56
C ARG A 26 -19.17 -0.85 5.54
N ASP A 27 -18.96 -0.60 4.27
CA ASP A 27 -19.04 -1.59 3.19
C ASP A 27 -17.97 -2.70 3.31
N LEU A 28 -16.86 -2.42 4.00
CA LEU A 28 -15.81 -3.39 4.32
C LEU A 28 -15.95 -3.98 5.74
N GLY A 29 -17.07 -3.71 6.42
CA GLY A 29 -17.36 -4.20 7.77
C GLY A 29 -16.75 -3.38 8.91
N GLY A 30 -16.25 -2.18 8.64
CA GLY A 30 -15.75 -1.26 9.67
C GLY A 30 -16.73 -0.13 9.99
N THR A 31 -16.21 0.90 10.64
CA THR A 31 -17.00 2.07 11.06
C THR A 31 -16.37 3.39 10.65
N ALA A 32 -15.25 3.36 9.91
CA ALA A 32 -14.57 4.57 9.46
C ALA A 32 -15.40 5.31 8.41
N THR A 33 -15.30 6.63 8.40
CA THR A 33 -15.76 7.46 7.27
C THR A 33 -14.79 7.35 6.09
N THR A 34 -15.22 7.77 4.91
CA THR A 34 -14.36 7.82 3.72
C THR A 34 -13.10 8.66 3.96
N SER A 35 -13.22 9.80 4.64
CA SER A 35 -12.07 10.65 4.97
C SER A 35 -11.09 9.96 5.92
N GLN A 36 -11.58 9.29 6.96
CA GLN A 36 -10.73 8.55 7.90
C GLN A 36 -9.97 7.41 7.21
N PHE A 37 -10.62 6.73 6.26
CA PHE A 37 -9.95 5.70 5.45
C PHE A 37 -8.86 6.31 4.56
N ALA A 38 -9.15 7.42 3.88
CA ALA A 38 -8.17 8.13 3.06
C ALA A 38 -6.97 8.61 3.88
N ASP A 39 -7.20 9.19 5.05
CA ASP A 39 -6.15 9.65 5.96
C ASP A 39 -5.25 8.49 6.42
N ALA A 40 -5.82 7.31 6.67
CA ALA A 40 -5.06 6.12 7.03
C ALA A 40 -4.13 5.66 5.89
N ILE A 41 -4.59 5.76 4.63
CA ILE A 41 -3.76 5.43 3.46
C ILE A 41 -2.60 6.43 3.32
N ILE A 42 -2.86 7.74 3.51
CA ILE A 42 -1.83 8.78 3.48
C ILE A 42 -0.79 8.56 4.59
N GLN A 43 -1.22 8.24 5.81
CA GLN A 43 -0.30 7.93 6.90
C GLN A 43 0.51 6.65 6.64
N ALA A 44 -0.06 5.66 5.96
CA ALA A 44 0.66 4.45 5.56
C ALA A 44 1.69 4.73 4.45
N LEU A 45 1.37 5.63 3.51
CA LEU A 45 2.27 6.10 2.45
C LEU A 45 3.55 6.75 2.99
N GLU A 46 3.44 7.55 4.05
CA GLU A 46 4.58 8.20 4.71
C GLU A 46 5.51 7.19 5.40
N LYS A 47 4.99 6.01 5.75
CA LYS A 47 5.72 4.91 6.41
C LYS A 47 6.22 3.85 5.43
N SER A 48 5.99 4.03 4.13
CA SER A 48 6.44 3.09 3.09
C SER A 48 7.94 3.29 2.80
N PRO A 49 8.71 2.21 2.64
CA PRO A 49 10.13 2.33 2.30
C PRO A 49 10.29 3.02 0.94
N SER A 50 11.29 3.90 0.84
CA SER A 50 11.72 4.52 -0.41
C SER A 50 12.04 3.43 -1.45
N PRO A 51 11.75 3.62 -2.76
CA PRO A 51 11.91 2.59 -3.80
C PRO A 51 13.36 2.18 -4.09
N SER A 52 14.35 2.69 -3.36
CA SER A 52 15.79 2.49 -3.61
C SER A 52 16.31 1.09 -3.26
N GLY A 53 15.49 0.03 -3.36
CA GLY A 53 15.87 -1.32 -2.94
C GLY A 53 15.19 -2.49 -3.64
N ARG A 54 14.52 -2.29 -4.80
CA ARG A 54 14.14 -3.44 -5.64
C ARG A 54 15.28 -3.77 -6.58
N GLU A 55 16.27 -4.52 -6.10
CA GLU A 55 17.18 -5.25 -6.97
C GLU A 55 16.37 -6.25 -7.79
N SER A 56 16.64 -6.25 -9.10
CA SER A 56 16.18 -7.21 -10.09
C SER A 56 16.66 -8.61 -9.73
N GLY A 57 15.90 -9.30 -8.88
CA GLY A 57 16.06 -10.71 -8.59
C GLY A 57 15.19 -11.56 -9.50
N GLU A 58 15.61 -11.75 -10.75
CA GLU A 58 15.22 -12.93 -11.54
C GLU A 58 16.49 -13.57 -12.11
N GLY A 59 17.10 -14.38 -11.25
CA GLY A 59 18.01 -15.44 -11.64
C GLY A 59 17.84 -16.58 -10.64
N SER A 60 17.18 -17.66 -11.05
CA SER A 60 17.67 -19.04 -10.89
C SER A 60 16.58 -20.07 -11.18
N GLY A 61 16.82 -20.85 -12.25
CA GLY A 61 16.75 -22.30 -12.19
C GLY A 61 15.41 -22.96 -12.52
N LEU A 62 15.32 -23.54 -13.72
CA LEU A 62 14.80 -24.90 -13.88
C LEU A 62 15.32 -25.52 -15.20
N ALA A 63 16.03 -26.64 -15.04
CA ALA A 63 16.29 -27.76 -15.98
C ALA A 63 16.87 -27.47 -17.38
#